data_AF-A0A3M1TSR0-F1
#
_entry.id   AF-A0A3M1TSR0-F1
#
_cell.length_a   1.000
_cell.length_b   1.000
_cell.length_c   1.000
_cell.angle_alpha   90.00
_cell.angle_beta   90.00
_cell.angle_gamma   90.00
#
_symmetry.space_group_name_H-M   'P 1'
#
loop_
_entity.id
_entity.type
_entity.pdbx_description
1 polymer ?
#
loop_
_entity_poly.entity_id
_entity_poly.type
_entity_poly.pdbx_seq_one_letter_code
_entity_poly.pdbx_strand_id
1 'polypeptide(L)'
;MMPEPDFFVDIHCHPSLKPFEKSILHHYEHSSNYRDKHSVWYYRRPGLMSRILNYLSSLTRFTQASFSHMNKARARVVCAALYPFEQPFLNNRLGKGWLSYLLTHLPTGMHYEKAAFIRSWRNYDYFYELEAERKFLEQLHGQIVQTPGGTPSTYHLVRYYEDIEEVLNQPRAAG
;
A
#
# COMPACT_ATOMS: atom_id res chain seq x y z
N MET A 1 32.10 -16.19 6.34
CA MET A 1 31.20 -15.39 5.50
C MET A 1 29.96 -16.22 5.29
N MET A 2 28.82 -15.84 5.85
CA MET A 2 27.56 -16.56 5.56
C MET A 2 27.16 -16.23 4.11
N PRO A 3 26.66 -17.20 3.33
CA PRO A 3 26.11 -16.91 2.01
C PRO A 3 25.00 -15.86 2.15
N GLU A 4 24.94 -14.88 1.24
CA GLU A 4 23.82 -13.94 1.24
C GLU A 4 22.51 -14.70 1.04
N PRO A 5 21.44 -14.34 1.75
CA PRO A 5 20.15 -14.98 1.58
C PRO A 5 19.61 -14.73 0.16
N ASP A 6 19.14 -15.80 -0.49
CA ASP A 6 18.65 -15.76 -1.88
C ASP A 6 17.40 -14.87 -2.07
N PHE A 7 16.66 -14.58 -0.99
CA PHE A 7 15.51 -13.68 -0.97
C PHE A 7 15.16 -13.18 0.44
N PHE A 8 14.36 -12.13 0.50
CA PHE A 8 13.78 -11.59 1.74
C PHE A 8 12.28 -11.89 1.82
N VAL A 9 11.79 -12.08 3.04
CA VAL A 9 10.37 -12.20 3.37
C VAL A 9 9.99 -11.05 4.31
N ASP A 10 8.98 -10.30 3.93
CA ASP A 10 8.37 -9.30 4.82
C ASP A 10 7.16 -9.93 5.52
N ILE A 11 7.25 -10.05 6.85
CA ILE A 11 6.25 -10.74 7.67
C ILE A 11 5.06 -9.85 8.04
N HIS A 12 5.15 -8.53 7.83
CA HIS A 12 4.04 -7.62 8.08
C HIS A 12 4.28 -6.27 7.41
N CYS A 13 3.61 -6.04 6.28
CA CYS A 13 3.56 -4.73 5.67
C CYS A 13 2.19 -4.42 5.07
N HIS A 14 1.95 -3.13 4.81
CA HIS A 14 0.69 -2.62 4.26
C HIS A 14 0.88 -2.01 2.87
N PRO A 15 1.31 -2.81 1.87
CA PRO A 15 1.74 -2.30 0.58
C PRO A 15 0.59 -1.78 -0.30
N SER A 16 -0.64 -2.23 -0.03
CA SER A 16 -1.88 -1.84 -0.71
C SER A 16 -2.57 -0.64 -0.10
N LEU A 17 -2.28 -0.30 1.16
CA LEU A 17 -3.05 0.67 1.94
C LEU A 17 -3.19 2.02 1.24
N LYS A 18 -2.07 2.61 0.81
CA LYS A 18 -2.11 3.91 0.12
C LYS A 18 -2.80 3.82 -1.24
N PRO A 19 -2.43 2.91 -2.16
CA PRO A 19 -3.15 2.72 -3.42
C PRO A 19 -4.66 2.50 -3.25
N PHE A 20 -5.06 1.64 -2.31
CA PHE A 20 -6.45 1.36 -2.00
C PHE A 20 -7.19 2.61 -1.50
N GLU A 21 -6.61 3.38 -0.57
CA GLU A 21 -7.17 4.67 -0.15
C GLU A 21 -7.40 5.62 -1.34
N LYS A 22 -6.49 5.63 -2.33
CA LYS A 22 -6.61 6.49 -3.53
C LYS A 22 -7.68 5.99 -4.50
N SER A 23 -7.89 4.68 -4.57
CA SER A 23 -8.85 4.04 -5.48
C SER A 23 -10.30 4.45 -5.22
N ILE A 24 -10.61 5.01 -4.04
CA ILE A 24 -11.96 5.46 -3.68
C ILE A 24 -12.48 6.54 -4.62
N LEU A 25 -11.61 7.42 -5.08
CA LEU A 25 -11.93 8.45 -6.08
C LEU A 25 -12.17 7.85 -7.48
N HIS A 26 -11.88 6.56 -7.64
CA HIS A 26 -11.97 5.78 -8.85
C HIS A 26 -12.82 4.52 -8.62
N HIS A 27 -13.81 4.58 -7.71
CA HIS A 27 -14.73 3.47 -7.44
C HIS A 27 -14.07 2.12 -7.09
N TYR A 28 -12.94 2.17 -6.38
CA TYR A 28 -12.12 1.00 -6.01
C TYR A 28 -11.48 0.28 -7.20
N GLU A 29 -11.30 0.95 -8.33
CA GLU A 29 -10.54 0.45 -9.47
C GLU A 29 -9.04 0.40 -9.17
N HIS A 30 -8.41 -0.72 -9.53
CA HIS A 30 -6.97 -0.93 -9.44
C HIS A 30 -6.30 -0.72 -10.79
N SER A 31 -5.55 0.38 -10.93
CA SER A 31 -4.87 0.69 -12.18
C SER A 31 -3.63 -0.17 -12.39
N SER A 32 -3.54 -0.76 -13.59
CA SER A 32 -2.35 -1.47 -14.09
C SER A 32 -1.24 -0.51 -14.52
N ASN A 33 -1.53 0.79 -14.66
CA ASN A 33 -0.53 1.81 -14.96
C ASN A 33 0.17 2.26 -13.66
N TYR A 34 1.44 1.89 -13.51
CA TYR A 34 2.25 2.20 -12.34
C TYR A 34 2.41 3.70 -12.03
N ARG A 35 2.01 4.60 -12.94
CA ARG A 35 2.05 6.05 -12.72
C ARG A 35 0.83 6.56 -11.95
N ASP A 36 -0.23 5.78 -11.90
CA ASP A 36 -1.46 6.17 -11.22
C ASP A 36 -1.35 5.90 -9.72
N LYS A 37 -1.85 6.84 -8.90
CA LYS A 37 -1.71 6.74 -7.42
C LYS A 37 -2.54 5.61 -6.80
N HIS A 38 -3.49 5.06 -7.54
CA HIS A 38 -4.31 3.90 -7.16
C HIS A 38 -3.78 2.59 -7.80
N SER A 39 -2.52 2.56 -8.19
CA SER A 39 -1.79 1.33 -8.56
C SER A 39 -0.90 0.87 -7.41
N VAL A 40 -0.87 -0.43 -7.09
CA VAL A 40 0.08 -0.98 -6.09
C VAL A 40 1.55 -0.84 -6.50
N TRP A 41 1.79 -0.66 -7.80
CA TRP A 41 3.11 -0.42 -8.38
C TRP A 41 3.50 1.06 -8.38
N TYR A 42 2.63 1.95 -7.87
CA TYR A 42 2.95 3.36 -7.76
C TYR A 42 4.21 3.58 -6.91
N TYR A 43 5.16 4.30 -7.49
CA TYR A 43 6.41 4.63 -6.83
C TYR A 43 6.70 6.11 -6.99
N ARG A 44 6.79 6.80 -5.86
CA ARG A 44 7.24 8.17 -5.80
C ARG A 44 8.46 8.25 -4.90
N ARG A 45 9.61 8.63 -5.48
CA ARG A 45 10.80 8.89 -4.69
C ARG A 45 10.53 10.03 -3.70
N PRO A 46 10.93 9.89 -2.43
CA PRO A 46 10.86 10.98 -1.48
C PRO A 46 11.68 12.18 -2.00
N GLY A 47 11.01 13.30 -2.25
CA GLY A 47 11.67 14.55 -2.65
C GLY A 47 12.45 15.16 -1.49
N LEU A 48 13.36 16.10 -1.80
CA LEU A 48 14.21 16.74 -0.79
C LEU A 48 13.40 17.44 0.31
N MET A 49 12.40 18.24 -0.07
CA MET A 49 11.52 18.98 0.86
C MET A 49 10.74 18.06 1.80
N SER A 50 10.28 16.93 1.28
CA SER A 50 9.56 15.96 2.09
C SER A 50 10.48 15.21 3.07
N ARG A 51 11.77 15.05 2.76
CA ARG A 51 12.76 14.49 3.70
C ARG A 51 13.08 15.49 4.80
N ILE A 52 13.16 16.78 4.47
CA ILE A 52 13.33 17.88 5.42
C ILE A 52 12.13 17.96 6.37
N LEU A 53 10.90 17.91 5.84
CA LEU A 53 9.69 17.87 6.66
C LEU A 53 9.63 16.64 7.56
N ASN A 54 10.04 15.47 7.07
CA ASN A 54 10.13 14.27 7.89
C ASN A 54 11.14 14.43 9.03
N TYR A 55 12.31 15.00 8.76
CA TYR A 55 13.32 15.29 9.78
C TYR A 55 12.82 16.26 10.85
N LEU A 56 12.12 17.32 10.44
CA LEU A 56 11.64 18.37 11.34
C LEU A 56 10.41 17.99 12.16
N SER A 57 9.56 17.11 11.63
CA SER A 57 8.25 16.79 12.24
C SER A 57 8.10 15.34 12.68
N SER A 58 9.09 14.49 12.39
CA SER A 58 9.04 13.02 12.55
C SER A 58 7.86 12.35 11.82
N LEU A 59 7.11 13.09 10.99
CA LEU A 59 5.97 12.59 10.24
C LEU A 59 6.42 12.03 8.89
N THR A 60 6.28 10.73 8.71
CA THR A 60 6.71 10.05 7.48
C THR A 60 5.57 10.03 6.47
N ARG A 61 5.57 11.00 5.54
CA ARG A 61 4.55 11.08 4.46
C ARG A 61 4.88 10.24 3.23
N PHE A 62 5.88 9.37 3.33
CA PHE A 62 6.31 8.51 2.23
C PHE A 62 5.71 7.11 2.37
N THR A 63 5.39 6.51 1.23
CA THR A 63 5.06 5.08 1.18
C THR A 63 6.29 4.28 1.59
N GLN A 64 6.24 3.65 2.77
CA GLN A 64 7.33 2.86 3.33
C GLN A 64 7.40 1.45 2.72
N ALA A 65 6.25 0.86 2.41
CA ALA A 65 6.13 -0.43 1.74
C ALA A 65 5.21 -0.29 0.50
N SER A 66 5.68 -0.74 -0.66
CA SER A 66 4.86 -0.90 -1.87
C SER A 66 5.43 -2.00 -2.74
N PHE A 67 4.66 -2.48 -3.72
CA PHE A 67 5.08 -3.58 -4.59
C PHE A 67 6.35 -3.24 -5.35
N SER A 68 6.50 -1.97 -5.76
CA SER A 68 7.71 -1.47 -6.40
C SER A 68 8.93 -1.41 -5.47
N HIS A 69 8.76 -1.20 -4.16
CA HIS A 69 9.86 -1.31 -3.19
C HIS A 69 10.25 -2.77 -2.98
N MET A 70 9.26 -3.65 -2.84
CA MET A 70 9.45 -5.08 -2.61
C MET A 70 10.14 -5.76 -3.80
N ASN A 71 9.73 -5.40 -5.02
CA ASN A 71 10.38 -5.85 -6.25
C ASN A 71 11.86 -5.42 -6.30
N LYS A 72 12.15 -4.14 -6.03
CA LYS A 72 13.54 -3.62 -5.96
C LYS A 72 14.36 -4.29 -4.86
N ALA A 73 13.74 -4.57 -3.71
CA ALA A 73 14.34 -5.26 -2.58
C ALA A 73 14.44 -6.78 -2.78
N ARG A 74 13.97 -7.29 -3.92
CA ARG A 74 14.02 -8.71 -4.26
C ARG A 74 13.19 -9.61 -3.32
N ALA A 75 12.16 -9.05 -2.69
CA ALA A 75 11.22 -9.80 -1.88
C ALA A 75 10.32 -10.67 -2.78
N ARG A 76 10.25 -11.97 -2.49
CA ARG A 76 9.46 -12.95 -3.26
C ARG A 76 8.14 -13.31 -2.59
N VAL A 77 8.13 -13.24 -1.26
CA VAL A 77 6.98 -13.58 -0.43
C VAL A 77 6.75 -12.41 0.53
N VAL A 78 5.49 -12.01 0.63
CA VAL A 78 5.07 -10.86 1.41
C VAL A 78 3.78 -11.21 2.14
N CYS A 79 3.76 -10.99 3.46
CA CYS A 79 2.51 -10.97 4.21
C CYS A 79 1.90 -9.56 4.12
N ALA A 80 1.04 -9.37 3.12
CA ALA A 80 0.32 -8.11 2.94
C ALA A 80 -0.85 -8.04 3.94
N ALA A 81 -0.69 -7.23 4.98
CA ALA A 81 -1.74 -6.98 5.95
C ALA A 81 -2.76 -5.99 5.38
N LEU A 82 -4.01 -6.43 5.26
CA LEU A 82 -5.14 -5.56 4.93
C LEU A 82 -5.49 -4.74 6.18
N TYR A 83 -5.73 -3.45 6.02
CA TYR A 83 -5.90 -2.54 7.16
C TYR A 83 -7.11 -1.65 6.96
N PRO A 84 -8.28 -2.07 7.47
CA PRO A 84 -9.39 -1.16 7.60
C PRO A 84 -9.06 -0.11 8.67
N PHE A 85 -9.27 1.17 8.37
CA PHE A 85 -8.85 2.23 9.27
C PHE A 85 -9.79 2.37 10.48
N GLU A 86 -9.20 2.35 11.67
CA GLU A 86 -9.92 2.62 12.92
C GLU A 86 -10.57 4.00 12.92
N GLN A 87 -11.90 4.02 12.95
CA GLN A 87 -12.70 5.25 13.00
C GLN A 87 -12.31 6.17 14.18
N PRO A 88 -11.95 5.66 15.38
CA PRO A 88 -11.47 6.51 16.47
C PRO A 88 -10.21 7.32 16.16
N PHE A 89 -9.29 6.85 15.30
CA PHE A 89 -8.12 7.64 14.89
C PHE A 89 -8.46 8.84 14.00
N LEU A 90 -9.71 8.91 13.51
CA LEU A 90 -10.21 10.02 12.69
C LEU A 90 -11.09 10.98 13.49
N ASN A 91 -11.48 10.59 14.72
CA ASN A 91 -12.34 11.37 15.59
C ASN A 91 -11.49 12.21 16.56
N ASN A 92 -11.07 13.38 16.08
CA ASN A 92 -10.29 14.31 16.90
C ASN A 92 -11.21 15.26 17.68
N ARG A 93 -10.85 15.53 18.94
CA ARG A 93 -11.49 16.54 19.81
C ARG A 93 -11.30 18.00 19.34
N LEU A 94 -10.59 18.24 18.24
CA LEU A 94 -10.12 19.55 17.77
C LEU A 94 -11.13 20.33 16.89
N GLY A 95 -12.37 19.85 16.73
CA GLY A 95 -13.43 20.56 16.00
C GLY A 95 -13.45 20.29 14.48
N LYS A 96 -14.34 20.99 13.75
CA LYS A 96 -14.73 20.68 12.34
C LYS A 96 -14.06 21.57 11.26
N GLY A 97 -13.04 22.37 11.60
CA GLY A 97 -12.37 23.28 10.66
C GLY A 97 -11.27 22.63 9.81
N TRP A 98 -10.90 23.25 8.69
CA TRP A 98 -9.85 22.77 7.77
C TRP A 98 -8.44 22.71 8.40
N LEU A 99 -8.16 23.53 9.42
CA LEU A 99 -6.91 23.48 10.19
C LEU A 99 -6.88 22.30 11.17
N SER A 100 -7.99 22.04 11.87
CA SER A 100 -8.19 20.82 12.67
C SER A 100 -8.03 19.58 11.78
N TYR A 101 -8.56 19.65 10.55
CA TYR A 101 -8.40 18.63 9.53
C TYR A 101 -6.93 18.40 9.19
N LEU A 102 -6.19 19.44 8.80
CA LEU A 102 -4.78 19.31 8.42
C LEU A 102 -3.92 18.68 9.53
N LEU A 103 -4.14 19.08 10.80
CA LEU A 103 -3.41 18.58 11.97
C LEU A 103 -3.79 17.14 12.35
N THR A 104 -5.03 16.74 12.08
CA THR A 104 -5.52 15.36 12.31
C THR A 104 -5.02 14.37 11.27
N HIS A 105 -4.82 14.83 10.03
CA HIS A 105 -4.47 13.97 8.89
C HIS A 105 -2.97 13.97 8.55
N LEU A 106 -2.20 14.86 9.16
CA LEU A 106 -0.73 14.87 9.07
C LEU A 106 -0.08 13.57 9.59
N PRO A 107 -0.49 13.00 10.75
CA PRO A 107 0.03 11.72 11.26
C PRO A 107 -0.41 10.49 10.47
N THR A 108 -1.66 10.44 10.01
CA THR A 108 -2.22 9.26 9.34
C THR A 108 -1.90 9.19 7.84
N GLY A 109 -1.55 10.34 7.23
CA GLY A 109 -1.28 10.45 5.80
C GLY A 109 -2.47 10.04 4.91
N MET A 110 -3.67 9.95 5.48
CA MET A 110 -4.90 9.54 4.82
C MET A 110 -5.43 10.67 3.91
N HIS A 111 -6.06 10.32 2.80
CA HIS A 111 -6.73 11.30 1.94
C HIS A 111 -8.02 11.87 2.53
N TYR A 112 -8.37 13.08 2.08
CA TYR A 112 -9.46 13.83 2.68
C TYR A 112 -10.80 13.09 2.55
N GLU A 113 -11.04 12.62 1.34
CA GLU A 113 -12.30 12.00 0.92
C GLU A 113 -12.51 10.67 1.64
N LYS A 114 -11.45 9.90 1.86
CA LYS A 114 -11.48 8.66 2.65
C LYS A 114 -11.82 8.92 4.11
N ALA A 115 -11.17 9.91 4.73
CA ALA A 115 -11.48 10.27 6.11
C ALA A 115 -12.92 10.80 6.26
N ALA A 116 -13.39 11.62 5.32
CA ALA A 116 -14.76 12.11 5.30
C ALA A 116 -15.77 10.97 5.13
N PHE A 117 -15.46 10.01 4.25
CA PHE A 117 -16.26 8.80 4.04
C PHE A 117 -16.39 7.99 5.34
N ILE A 118 -15.28 7.62 5.99
CA ILE A 118 -15.27 6.82 7.24
C ILE A 118 -16.01 7.54 8.37
N ARG A 119 -15.82 8.85 8.51
CA ARG A 119 -16.48 9.65 9.57
C ARG A 119 -17.98 9.80 9.37
N SER A 120 -18.47 9.75 8.13
CA SER A 120 -19.91 9.85 7.85
C SER A 120 -20.68 8.57 8.19
N TRP A 121 -19.99 7.45 8.34
CA TRP A 121 -20.58 6.15 8.64
C TRP A 121 -20.81 6.00 10.15
N ARG A 122 -22.06 6.11 10.58
CA ARG A 122 -22.44 5.96 11.99
C ARG A 122 -22.17 4.55 12.55
N ASN A 123 -22.25 3.53 11.69
CA ASN A 123 -21.88 2.14 12.00
C ASN A 123 -20.83 1.71 10.97
N TYR A 124 -19.57 2.09 11.22
CA TYR A 124 -18.50 1.78 10.28
C TYR A 124 -18.29 0.26 10.15
N ASP A 125 -18.48 -0.26 8.94
CA ASP A 125 -18.30 -1.68 8.65
C ASP A 125 -16.85 -1.93 8.22
N TYR A 126 -16.03 -2.31 9.20
CA TYR A 126 -14.63 -2.68 9.01
C TYR A 126 -14.48 -3.88 8.08
N PHE A 127 -15.42 -4.82 8.10
CA PHE A 127 -15.36 -6.02 7.27
C PHE A 127 -15.60 -5.66 5.80
N TYR A 128 -16.54 -4.76 5.52
CA TYR A 128 -16.75 -4.21 4.18
C TYR A 128 -15.48 -3.60 3.61
N GLU A 129 -14.75 -2.80 4.40
CA GLU A 129 -13.49 -2.19 3.93
C GLU A 129 -12.40 -3.24 3.67
N LEU A 130 -12.27 -4.22 4.56
CA LEU A 130 -11.32 -5.33 4.40
C LEU A 130 -11.63 -6.15 3.14
N GLU A 131 -12.89 -6.49 2.91
CA GLU A 131 -13.37 -7.18 1.70
C GLU A 131 -13.11 -6.35 0.44
N ALA A 132 -13.32 -5.03 0.50
CA ALA A 132 -13.04 -4.13 -0.61
C ALA A 132 -11.54 -4.06 -0.94
N GLU A 133 -10.66 -4.02 0.06
CA GLU A 133 -9.20 -4.04 -0.16
C GLU A 133 -8.74 -5.38 -0.75
N ARG A 134 -9.30 -6.49 -0.26
CA ARG A 134 -9.09 -7.82 -0.82
C ARG A 134 -9.49 -7.88 -2.30
N LYS A 135 -10.70 -7.41 -2.65
CA LYS A 135 -11.19 -7.36 -4.04
C LYS A 135 -10.36 -6.44 -4.93
N PHE A 136 -9.89 -5.31 -4.39
CA PHE A 136 -8.96 -4.42 -5.09
C PHE A 136 -7.66 -5.14 -5.48
N LEU A 137 -7.11 -5.96 -4.58
CA LEU A 137 -5.94 -6.79 -4.89
C LEU A 137 -6.24 -7.93 -5.86
N GLU A 138 -7.45 -8.48 -5.89
CA GLU A 138 -7.81 -9.52 -6.86
C GLU A 138 -7.83 -9.01 -8.31
N GLN A 139 -8.12 -7.72 -8.53
CA GLN A 139 -8.26 -7.15 -9.88
C GLN A 139 -7.01 -7.32 -10.77
N LEU A 140 -5.80 -7.24 -10.19
CA LEU A 140 -4.55 -7.42 -10.93
C LEU A 140 -3.79 -8.69 -10.52
N HIS A 141 -4.44 -9.61 -9.81
CA HIS A 141 -3.86 -10.91 -9.48
C HIS A 141 -3.41 -11.64 -10.77
N GLY A 142 -2.15 -12.03 -10.83
CA GLY A 142 -1.57 -12.75 -11.97
C GLY A 142 -1.38 -11.91 -13.24
N GLN A 143 -1.73 -10.62 -13.24
CA GLN A 143 -1.56 -9.77 -14.42
C GLN A 143 -0.14 -9.21 -14.50
N ILE A 144 0.50 -9.39 -15.67
CA ILE A 144 1.79 -8.78 -15.96
C ILE A 144 1.57 -7.30 -16.24
N VAL A 145 2.20 -6.45 -15.43
CA VAL A 145 2.13 -5.00 -15.58
C VAL A 145 3.53 -4.40 -15.70
N GLN A 146 3.60 -3.23 -16.32
CA GLN A 146 4.83 -2.46 -16.37
C GLN A 146 5.12 -1.84 -14.99
N THR A 147 6.37 -1.90 -14.54
CA THR A 147 6.76 -1.36 -13.23
C THR A 147 7.74 -0.18 -13.35
N PRO A 148 7.91 0.62 -12.28
CA PRO A 148 8.92 1.66 -12.21
C PRO A 148 10.34 1.06 -12.27
N GLY A 149 10.92 1.02 -13.47
CA GLY A 149 12.21 0.37 -13.75
C GLY A 149 12.26 -0.31 -15.12
N GLY A 150 11.10 -0.50 -15.76
CA GLY A 150 11.00 -1.10 -17.10
C GLY A 150 10.93 -2.62 -17.11
N THR A 151 11.13 -3.27 -15.96
CA THR A 151 10.93 -4.72 -15.80
C THR A 151 9.44 -5.03 -15.64
N PRO A 152 8.81 -5.79 -16.53
CA PRO A 152 7.45 -6.27 -16.32
C PRO A 152 7.40 -7.16 -15.09
N SER A 153 6.33 -7.06 -14.30
CA SER A 153 6.18 -7.89 -13.10
C SER A 153 4.72 -8.19 -12.81
N THR A 154 4.50 -9.22 -12.01
CA THR A 154 3.18 -9.67 -11.56
C THR A 154 3.25 -9.98 -10.07
N TYR A 155 2.09 -10.14 -9.45
CA TYR A 155 1.96 -10.70 -8.13
C TYR A 155 0.87 -11.76 -8.11
N HIS A 156 1.04 -12.73 -7.22
CA HIS A 156 0.08 -13.79 -6.98
C HIS A 156 -0.39 -13.71 -5.53
N LEU A 157 -1.71 -13.85 -5.35
CA LEU A 157 -2.34 -14.00 -4.05
C LEU A 157 -2.30 -15.49 -3.76
N VAL A 158 -1.61 -15.84 -2.68
CA VAL A 158 -1.32 -17.22 -2.30
C VAL A 158 -2.42 -17.74 -1.37
N ARG A 159 -2.84 -18.99 -1.57
CA ARG A 159 -3.84 -19.67 -0.74
C ARG A 159 -3.23 -20.80 0.07
N TYR A 160 -2.23 -21.49 -0.50
CA TYR A 160 -1.61 -22.66 0.12
C TYR A 160 -0.09 -22.53 0.15
N TYR A 161 0.56 -23.35 0.99
CA TYR A 161 2.01 -23.33 1.13
C TYR A 161 2.72 -23.74 -0.18
N GLU A 162 2.09 -24.63 -0.94
CA GLU A 162 2.56 -25.13 -2.23
C GLU A 162 2.72 -24.00 -3.26
N ASP A 163 1.84 -22.99 -3.24
CA ASP A 163 1.95 -21.81 -4.11
C ASP A 163 3.23 -21.02 -3.79
N ILE A 164 3.62 -20.98 -2.51
CA ILE A 164 4.87 -20.33 -2.07
C ILE A 164 6.07 -21.13 -2.58
N GLU A 165 6.05 -22.44 -2.42
CA GLU A 165 7.14 -23.31 -2.89
C GLU A 165 7.34 -23.21 -4.40
N GLU A 166 6.25 -23.20 -5.16
CA GLU A 166 6.31 -23.01 -6.62
C GLU A 166 7.01 -21.69 -6.96
N VAL A 167 6.58 -20.59 -6.34
CA VAL A 167 7.19 -19.28 -6.58
C VAL A 167 8.65 -19.25 -6.17
N LEU A 168 9.05 -19.93 -5.08
CA LEU A 168 10.44 -19.95 -4.60
C LEU A 168 11.36 -20.83 -5.46
N ASN A 169 10.84 -21.91 -6.04
CA ASN A 169 11.60 -22.83 -6.87
C ASN A 169 11.78 -22.35 -8.33
N GLN A 170 11.00 -21.37 -8.77
CA GLN A 170 11.19 -20.77 -10.10
C GLN A 170 12.54 -20.02 -10.19
N PRO A 171 13.34 -20.24 -11.26
CA PRO A 171 14.55 -19.47 -11.50
C PRO A 171 14.18 -18.01 -11.72
N ARG A 172 14.99 -17.10 -11.17
CA ARG A 172 14.77 -15.67 -11.34
C ARG A 172 14.99 -15.28 -12.80
N ALA A 173 14.02 -14.60 -13.41
CA ALA A 173 14.26 -13.91 -14.68
C ALA A 173 15.40 -12.90 -14.48
N ALA A 174 16.45 -12.98 -15.31
CA ALA A 174 17.57 -12.06 -15.26
C ALA A 174 17.08 -10.64 -15.60
N GLY A 175 17.23 -9.72 -14.65
CA GLY A 175 16.86 -8.31 -14.76
C GLY A 175 17.83 -7.44 -14.00
#